data_AF-A0A950J9C2-F1
#
_entry.id   AF-A0A950J9C2-F1
#
_cell.length_a   1.000
_cell.length_b   1.000
_cell.length_c   1.000
_cell.angle_alpha   90.00
_cell.angle_beta   90.00
_cell.angle_gamma   90.00
#
_symmetry.space_group_name_H-M   'P 1'
#
loop_
_entity.id
_entity.type
_entity.pdbx_description
1 polymer ?
#
loop_
_entity_poly.entity_id
_entity_poly.type
_entity_poly.pdbx_seq_one_letter_code
_entity_poly.pdbx_strand_id
1 'polypeptide(L)'
;LPTYMKYEIAIGLSRPAPPDGKRHLIDPMYADQIGWDGITQAVARVYDSLPLNVRGRTAIFADRYAYAGAIDFYGPRYGLPAVISPNNSYYLWGTRGYTGEPMIAVGATDYHLLVQNFGSVRQVAVYRNDYRWMLEGPLPIYLCTRPRLPLAAMWPRFKYYGL
;
A
#
# COMPACT_ATOMS: atom_id res chain seq x y z
N LEU A 1 -18.74 -0.89 -8.69
CA LEU A 1 -18.91 -2.03 -7.75
C LEU A 1 -20.31 -2.65 -7.78
N PRO A 2 -21.44 -1.90 -7.67
CA PRO A 2 -22.78 -2.52 -7.68
C PRO A 2 -23.07 -3.34 -8.95
N THR A 3 -22.64 -2.87 -10.12
CA THR A 3 -22.76 -3.60 -11.39
C THR A 3 -21.93 -4.88 -11.43
N TYR A 4 -20.71 -4.82 -10.88
CA TYR A 4 -19.81 -5.97 -10.79
C TYR A 4 -20.35 -7.05 -9.85
N MET A 5 -20.89 -6.66 -8.68
CA MET A 5 -21.57 -7.57 -7.77
C MET A 5 -22.78 -8.24 -8.43
N LYS A 6 -23.59 -7.49 -9.19
CA LYS A 6 -24.71 -8.05 -9.96
C LYS A 6 -24.23 -9.04 -11.02
N TYR A 7 -23.10 -8.76 -11.68
CA TYR A 7 -22.48 -9.64 -12.65
C TYR A 7 -22.01 -10.95 -12.02
N GLU A 8 -21.24 -10.91 -10.92
CA GLU A 8 -20.76 -12.12 -10.21
C GLU A 8 -21.93 -13.02 -9.76
N ILE A 9 -23.01 -12.42 -9.26
CA ILE A 9 -24.24 -13.14 -8.89
C ILE A 9 -24.87 -13.80 -10.12
N ALA A 10 -24.99 -13.06 -11.22
CA ALA A 10 -25.63 -13.56 -12.45
C ALA A 10 -24.88 -14.74 -13.07
N ILE A 11 -23.55 -14.80 -12.94
CA ILE A 11 -22.72 -15.89 -13.49
C ILE A 11 -22.42 -17.00 -12.48
N GLY A 12 -23.03 -16.96 -11.29
CA GLY A 12 -22.87 -17.99 -10.27
C GLY A 12 -21.47 -18.06 -9.64
N LEU A 13 -20.66 -17.02 -9.78
CA LEU A 13 -19.34 -16.96 -9.16
C LEU A 13 -19.41 -16.52 -7.70
N SER A 14 -20.55 -16.09 -7.15
CA SER A 14 -20.78 -15.81 -5.72
C SER A 14 -20.52 -17.03 -4.79
N ARG A 15 -19.49 -16.97 -3.92
CA ARG A 15 -19.34 -17.84 -2.74
C ARG A 15 -20.47 -17.59 -1.74
N PRO A 16 -20.88 -18.61 -0.96
CA PRO A 16 -21.75 -18.42 0.20
C PRO A 16 -21.16 -17.36 1.14
N ALA A 17 -22.02 -16.54 1.74
CA ALA A 17 -21.57 -15.64 2.80
C ALA A 17 -20.93 -16.46 3.92
N PRO A 18 -19.72 -16.11 4.40
CA PRO A 18 -19.16 -16.71 5.59
C PRO A 18 -20.09 -16.54 6.80
N PRO A 19 -19.83 -17.29 7.88
CA PRO A 19 -20.71 -17.35 9.05
C PRO A 19 -20.99 -16.00 9.72
N ASP A 20 -20.19 -14.97 9.42
CA ASP A 20 -20.39 -13.61 9.94
C ASP A 20 -21.40 -12.76 9.13
N GLY A 21 -22.01 -13.34 8.09
CA GLY A 21 -23.05 -12.70 7.27
C GLY A 21 -22.53 -11.61 6.32
N LYS A 22 -21.21 -11.41 6.23
CA LYS A 22 -20.62 -10.40 5.34
C LYS A 22 -20.48 -10.95 3.93
N ARG A 23 -20.68 -10.10 2.93
CA ARG A 23 -20.55 -10.48 1.52
C ARG A 23 -19.09 -10.36 1.12
N HIS A 24 -18.48 -11.45 0.67
CA HIS A 24 -17.14 -11.42 0.07
C HIS A 24 -17.28 -11.33 -1.45
N LEU A 25 -16.45 -10.50 -2.08
CA LEU A 25 -16.31 -10.45 -3.53
C LEU A 25 -15.39 -11.59 -3.96
N ILE A 26 -15.63 -12.17 -5.13
CA ILE A 26 -15.19 -13.55 -5.38
C ILE A 26 -14.05 -13.67 -6.37
N ASP A 27 -14.03 -12.83 -7.40
CA ASP A 27 -12.89 -12.84 -8.32
C ASP A 27 -11.73 -12.03 -7.70
N PRO A 28 -10.64 -12.72 -7.29
CA PRO A 28 -9.51 -12.09 -6.64
C PRO A 28 -8.86 -11.01 -7.50
N MET A 29 -8.96 -11.11 -8.84
CA MET A 29 -8.35 -10.13 -9.75
C MET A 29 -8.98 -8.76 -9.63
N TYR A 30 -10.30 -8.69 -9.36
CA TYR A 30 -11.00 -7.42 -9.17
C TYR A 30 -11.10 -7.04 -7.70
N ALA A 31 -11.18 -8.01 -6.79
CA ALA A 31 -11.22 -7.76 -5.35
C ALA A 31 -9.99 -6.98 -4.87
N ASP A 32 -8.80 -7.34 -5.37
CA ASP A 32 -7.54 -6.67 -5.00
C ASP A 32 -7.44 -5.25 -5.55
N GLN A 33 -8.21 -4.89 -6.58
CA GLN A 33 -8.24 -3.57 -7.21
C GLN A 33 -9.19 -2.56 -6.53
N ILE A 34 -9.96 -3.02 -5.55
CA ILE A 34 -10.98 -2.19 -4.91
C ILE A 34 -10.32 -1.08 -4.09
N GLY A 35 -10.66 0.15 -4.44
CA GLY A 35 -10.18 1.32 -3.74
C GLY A 35 -8.77 1.77 -4.14
N TRP A 36 -8.15 1.19 -5.16
CA TRP A 36 -6.82 1.60 -5.66
C TRP A 36 -6.69 3.09 -5.90
N ASP A 37 -7.71 3.70 -6.54
CA ASP A 37 -7.76 5.14 -6.74
C ASP A 37 -7.69 5.89 -5.39
N GLY A 38 -8.58 5.54 -4.46
CA GLY A 38 -8.65 6.17 -3.15
C GLY A 38 -7.40 5.96 -2.28
N ILE A 39 -6.78 4.78 -2.36
CA ILE A 39 -5.47 4.49 -1.72
C ILE A 39 -4.43 5.48 -2.27
N THR A 40 -4.33 5.55 -3.59
CA THR A 40 -3.34 6.40 -4.27
C THR A 40 -3.58 7.88 -3.97
N GLN A 41 -4.85 8.33 -3.92
CA GLN A 41 -5.20 9.68 -3.48
C GLN A 41 -4.79 9.96 -2.03
N ALA A 42 -4.98 9.00 -1.12
CA ALA A 42 -4.58 9.16 0.27
C ALA A 42 -3.06 9.31 0.41
N VAL A 43 -2.31 8.51 -0.35
CA VAL A 43 -0.84 8.60 -0.42
C VAL A 43 -0.42 9.94 -1.03
N ALA A 44 -1.05 10.38 -2.12
CA ALA A 44 -0.80 11.67 -2.75
C ALA A 44 -1.00 12.83 -1.78
N ARG A 45 -2.12 12.83 -1.01
CA ARG A 45 -2.35 13.87 0.02
C ARG A 45 -1.24 13.92 1.08
N VAL A 46 -0.74 12.76 1.50
CA VAL A 46 0.38 12.70 2.46
C VAL A 46 1.66 13.22 1.81
N TYR A 47 1.99 12.76 0.60
CA TYR A 47 3.16 13.19 -0.16
C TYR A 47 3.16 14.71 -0.43
N ASP A 48 2.00 15.26 -0.80
CA ASP A 48 1.81 16.68 -1.08
C ASP A 48 1.77 17.55 0.18
N SER A 49 1.52 16.97 1.35
CA SER A 49 1.65 17.68 2.63
C SER A 49 3.10 17.90 3.05
N LEU A 50 4.05 17.20 2.43
CA LEU A 50 5.48 17.34 2.76
C LEU A 50 6.05 18.63 2.18
N PRO A 51 7.01 19.27 2.90
CA PRO A 51 7.80 20.37 2.36
C PRO A 51 8.47 19.99 1.03
N LEU A 52 8.57 20.94 0.10
CA LEU A 52 9.02 20.67 -1.27
C LEU A 52 10.44 20.07 -1.34
N ASN A 53 11.35 20.54 -0.47
CA ASN A 53 12.72 20.02 -0.34
C ASN A 53 12.81 18.63 0.33
N VAL A 54 11.73 18.16 0.95
CA VAL A 54 11.61 16.81 1.54
C VAL A 54 10.92 15.88 0.55
N ARG A 55 9.88 16.36 -0.13
CA ARG A 55 9.05 15.61 -1.07
C ARG A 55 9.88 14.88 -2.13
N GLY A 56 10.79 15.59 -2.82
CA GLY A 56 11.59 15.02 -3.91
C GLY A 56 12.55 13.88 -3.52
N ARG A 57 12.90 13.76 -2.23
CA ARG A 57 13.74 12.66 -1.70
C ARG A 57 12.95 11.62 -0.92
N THR A 58 11.63 11.80 -0.81
CA THR A 58 10.76 10.91 -0.04
C THR A 58 10.45 9.65 -0.84
N ALA A 59 10.79 8.49 -0.29
CA ALA A 59 10.36 7.21 -0.87
C ALA A 59 8.88 6.94 -0.57
N ILE A 60 8.17 6.36 -1.52
CA ILE A 60 6.86 5.74 -1.28
C ILE A 60 7.07 4.24 -1.26
N PHE A 61 6.84 3.64 -0.10
CA PHE A 61 6.95 2.22 0.14
C PHE A 61 5.56 1.62 0.26
N ALA A 62 5.26 0.60 -0.53
CA ALA A 62 4.05 -0.21 -0.39
C ALA A 62 4.44 -1.60 0.09
N ASP A 63 3.81 -2.06 1.17
CA ASP A 63 4.14 -3.36 1.75
C ASP A 63 3.80 -4.49 0.79
N ARG A 64 2.62 -4.46 0.15
CA ARG A 64 2.12 -5.45 -0.80
C ARG A 64 2.18 -4.97 -2.24
N TYR A 65 2.34 -5.92 -3.16
CA TYR A 65 2.34 -5.65 -4.59
C TYR A 65 1.01 -5.06 -5.10
N ALA A 66 -0.11 -5.35 -4.43
CA ALA A 66 -1.42 -4.79 -4.78
C ALA A 66 -1.46 -3.27 -4.56
N TYR A 67 -0.97 -2.77 -3.41
CA TYR A 67 -0.89 -1.33 -3.17
C TYR A 67 0.20 -0.68 -4.00
N ALA A 68 1.31 -1.40 -4.23
CA ALA A 68 2.36 -0.94 -5.12
C ALA A 68 1.80 -0.74 -6.55
N GLY A 69 1.07 -1.72 -7.07
CA GLY A 69 0.39 -1.65 -8.36
C GLY A 69 -0.61 -0.51 -8.45
N ALA A 70 -1.40 -0.30 -7.39
CA ALA A 70 -2.31 0.85 -7.31
C ALA A 70 -1.56 2.18 -7.48
N ILE A 71 -0.47 2.36 -6.73
CA ILE A 71 0.32 3.59 -6.72
C ILE A 71 1.09 3.78 -8.02
N ASP A 72 1.70 2.75 -8.59
CA ASP A 72 2.41 2.87 -9.88
C ASP A 72 1.43 3.14 -11.03
N PHE A 73 0.20 2.60 -10.98
CA PHE A 73 -0.81 2.83 -12.01
C PHE A 73 -1.47 4.22 -11.90
N TYR A 74 -1.93 4.61 -10.71
CA TYR A 74 -2.67 5.86 -10.50
C TYR A 74 -1.81 7.03 -10.00
N GLY A 75 -0.59 6.78 -9.55
CA GLY A 75 0.31 7.79 -9.00
C GLY A 75 0.77 8.86 -10.00
N PRO A 76 1.03 8.53 -11.29
CA PRO A 76 1.48 9.52 -12.26
C PRO A 76 0.54 10.73 -12.40
N ARG A 77 -0.79 10.54 -12.37
CA ARG A 77 -1.76 11.66 -12.42
C ARG A 77 -1.75 12.56 -11.17
N TYR A 78 -1.14 12.10 -10.08
CA TYR A 78 -0.94 12.88 -8.85
C TYR A 78 0.52 13.34 -8.68
N GLY A 79 1.38 13.14 -9.69
CA GLY A 79 2.80 13.50 -9.60
C GLY A 79 3.58 12.66 -8.59
N LEU A 80 3.10 11.48 -8.23
CA LEU A 80 3.83 10.59 -7.33
C LEU A 80 5.04 9.96 -8.05
N PRO A 81 6.19 9.80 -7.37
CA PRO A 81 7.28 9.00 -7.89
C PRO A 81 6.91 7.52 -7.91
N ALA A 82 7.67 6.74 -8.68
CA ALA A 82 7.51 5.28 -8.71
C ALA A 82 7.69 4.68 -7.31
N VAL A 83 6.79 3.77 -6.95
CA VAL A 83 6.77 3.10 -5.65
C VAL A 83 7.91 2.10 -5.54
N ILE A 84 8.32 1.81 -4.30
CA ILE A 84 9.15 0.66 -3.96
C ILE A 84 8.31 -0.33 -3.16
N SER A 85 8.51 -1.62 -3.39
CA SER A 85 7.83 -2.66 -2.62
C SER A 85 8.73 -3.89 -2.48
N PRO A 86 8.79 -4.51 -1.30
CA PRO A 86 9.68 -5.64 -1.06
C PRO A 86 8.99 -6.98 -1.36
N ASN A 87 7.75 -6.94 -1.88
CA ASN A 87 6.89 -8.09 -2.02
C ASN A 87 6.96 -8.68 -3.43
N ASN A 88 7.12 -10.01 -3.50
CA ASN A 88 7.20 -10.76 -4.75
C ASN A 88 8.22 -10.13 -5.73
N SER A 89 7.84 -9.96 -7.01
CA SER A 89 8.74 -9.43 -8.05
C SER A 89 9.06 -7.95 -7.90
N TYR A 90 8.26 -7.17 -7.15
CA TYR A 90 8.56 -5.74 -6.92
C TYR A 90 9.92 -5.55 -6.25
N TYR A 91 10.32 -6.51 -5.41
CA TYR A 91 11.61 -6.48 -4.72
C TYR A 91 12.80 -6.27 -5.66
N LEU A 92 12.70 -6.78 -6.90
CA LEU A 92 13.77 -6.75 -7.90
C LEU A 92 14.02 -5.34 -8.45
N TRP A 93 13.04 -4.43 -8.39
CA TRP A 93 13.23 -3.02 -8.76
C TRP A 93 14.01 -2.23 -7.70
N GLY A 94 14.21 -2.81 -6.51
CA GLY A 94 15.08 -2.27 -5.47
C GLY A 94 14.59 -0.95 -4.89
N THR A 95 15.52 -0.19 -4.30
CA THR A 95 15.22 1.04 -3.57
C THR A 95 15.17 2.30 -4.44
N ARG A 96 15.40 2.18 -5.76
CA ARG A 96 15.40 3.29 -6.72
C ARG A 96 16.28 4.49 -6.31
N GLY A 97 17.36 4.23 -5.57
CA GLY A 97 18.28 5.27 -5.09
C GLY A 97 17.81 6.02 -3.83
N TYR A 98 16.64 5.70 -3.28
CA TYR A 98 16.16 6.30 -2.04
C TYR A 98 17.00 5.86 -0.84
N THR A 99 17.24 6.80 0.08
CA THR A 99 17.98 6.58 1.33
C THR A 99 17.09 6.10 2.48
N GLY A 100 15.77 6.32 2.37
CA GLY A 100 14.79 6.11 3.44
C GLY A 100 14.50 7.36 4.28
N GLU A 101 15.05 8.52 3.91
CA GLU A 101 14.87 9.77 4.66
C GLU A 101 14.15 10.88 3.84
N PRO A 102 12.82 11.01 3.97
CA PRO A 102 11.90 10.13 4.69
C PRO A 102 11.30 9.04 3.79
N MET A 103 10.51 8.14 4.40
CA MET A 103 9.76 7.12 3.69
C MET A 103 8.29 7.15 4.13
N ILE A 104 7.37 7.22 3.17
CA ILE A 104 5.94 7.00 3.39
C ILE A 104 5.70 5.50 3.23
N ALA A 105 5.34 4.81 4.31
CA ALA A 105 5.00 3.39 4.29
C ALA A 105 3.48 3.21 4.22
N VAL A 106 3.01 2.57 3.17
CA VAL A 106 1.61 2.29 2.86
C VAL A 106 1.35 0.82 3.16
N GLY A 107 0.46 0.55 4.10
CA GLY A 107 0.29 -0.82 4.59
C GLY A 107 0.66 -0.96 6.05
N ALA A 108 0.15 -2.04 6.62
CA ALA A 108 0.60 -2.56 7.89
C ALA A 108 1.70 -3.60 7.62
N THR A 109 2.79 -3.17 6.97
CA THR A 109 4.06 -3.89 7.14
C THR A 109 4.23 -4.09 8.62
N ASP A 110 4.70 -5.26 9.04
CA ASP A 110 4.96 -5.55 10.45
C ASP A 110 5.47 -4.28 11.14
N TYR A 111 4.61 -3.67 11.97
CA TYR A 111 4.89 -2.36 12.56
C TYR A 111 6.18 -2.44 13.38
N HIS A 112 6.48 -3.64 13.92
CA HIS A 112 7.74 -3.94 14.59
C HIS A 112 8.93 -3.81 13.63
N LEU A 113 8.80 -4.26 12.38
CA LEU A 113 9.84 -4.10 11.37
C LEU A 113 10.11 -2.63 11.04
N LEU A 114 9.09 -1.76 11.00
CA LEU A 114 9.30 -0.32 10.82
C LEU A 114 10.05 0.29 12.01
N VAL A 115 9.63 0.05 13.24
CA VAL A 115 10.29 0.63 14.43
C VAL A 115 11.69 0.06 14.69
N GLN A 116 11.97 -1.15 14.22
CA GLN A 116 13.31 -1.75 14.26
C GLN A 116 14.28 -1.09 13.27
N ASN A 117 13.79 -0.55 12.15
CA ASN A 117 14.64 0.00 11.09
C ASN A 117 14.65 1.54 11.06
N PHE A 118 13.69 2.20 11.70
CA PHE A 118 13.58 3.65 11.78
C PHE A 118 13.58 4.14 13.23
N GLY A 119 14.15 5.32 13.44
CA GLY A 119 14.15 6.00 14.73
C GLY A 119 12.80 6.64 15.06
N SER A 120 12.01 7.01 14.06
CA SER A 120 10.66 7.56 14.23
C SER A 120 9.71 6.98 13.17
N VAL A 121 8.59 6.45 13.64
CA VAL A 121 7.49 5.92 12.83
C VAL A 121 6.21 6.57 13.36
N ARG A 122 5.51 7.33 12.54
CA ARG A 122 4.26 8.00 12.92
C ARG A 122 3.17 7.67 11.94
N GLN A 123 2.03 7.20 12.42
CA GLN A 123 0.84 7.07 11.57
C GLN A 123 0.36 8.47 11.20
N VAL A 124 0.29 8.76 9.90
CA VAL A 124 -0.07 10.08 9.37
C VAL A 124 -1.44 10.09 8.69
N ALA A 125 -1.89 8.93 8.22
CA ALA A 125 -3.23 8.76 7.68
C ALA A 125 -3.70 7.31 7.85
N VAL A 126 -5.01 7.12 7.69
CA VAL A 126 -5.63 5.80 7.54
C VAL A 126 -6.61 5.91 6.38
N TYR A 127 -6.41 5.12 5.33
CA TYR A 127 -7.39 4.99 4.27
C TYR A 127 -8.46 3.97 4.67
N ARG A 128 -9.73 4.34 4.51
CA ARG A 128 -10.90 3.51 4.81
C ARG A 128 -11.80 3.46 3.59
N ASN A 129 -12.37 2.30 3.35
CA ASN A 129 -13.38 2.09 2.32
C ASN A 129 -14.32 0.97 2.78
N ASP A 130 -15.62 1.22 2.70
CA ASP A 130 -16.67 0.31 3.21
C ASP A 130 -16.63 -1.08 2.57
N TYR A 131 -16.11 -1.18 1.34
CA TYR A 131 -15.98 -2.43 0.60
C TYR A 131 -14.64 -3.15 0.83
N ARG A 132 -13.61 -2.41 1.24
CA ARG A 132 -12.30 -2.99 1.61
C ARG A 132 -12.29 -3.55 3.03
N TRP A 133 -13.15 -3.03 3.91
CA TRP A 133 -13.33 -3.57 5.25
C TRP A 133 -13.71 -5.06 5.26
N MET A 134 -14.31 -5.55 4.16
CA MET A 134 -14.67 -6.96 3.97
C MET A 134 -13.50 -7.85 3.52
N LEU A 135 -12.36 -7.27 3.13
CA LEU A 135 -11.20 -7.97 2.58
C LEU A 135 -9.96 -7.85 3.49
N GLU A 136 -9.55 -6.64 3.85
CA GLU A 136 -8.25 -6.40 4.51
C GLU A 136 -8.29 -5.36 5.65
N GLY A 137 -9.46 -4.76 5.93
CA GLY A 137 -9.60 -3.75 6.98
C GLY A 137 -9.06 -2.36 6.61
N PRO A 138 -8.80 -1.49 7.59
CA PRO A 138 -8.29 -0.13 7.35
C PRO A 138 -6.82 -0.16 6.96
N LEU A 139 -6.41 0.73 6.06
CA LEU A 139 -5.03 0.81 5.58
C LEU A 139 -4.29 1.96 6.25
N PRO A 140 -3.40 1.68 7.21
CA PRO A 140 -2.58 2.71 7.79
C PRO A 140 -1.51 3.20 6.79
N ILE A 141 -1.18 4.48 6.91
CA ILE A 141 -0.07 5.11 6.20
C ILE A 141 0.83 5.75 7.25
N TYR A 142 2.10 5.36 7.26
CA TYR A 142 3.11 5.84 8.20
C TYR A 142 4.10 6.75 7.51
N LEU A 143 4.60 7.74 8.24
CA LEU A 143 5.79 8.50 7.90
C LEU A 143 6.95 8.01 8.76
N CYS A 144 7.95 7.43 8.10
CA CYS A 144 9.17 6.90 8.71
C CYS A 144 10.32 7.87 8.48
N THR A 145 11.06 8.20 9.54
CA THR A 145 12.23 9.10 9.52
C THR A 145 13.35 8.58 10.41
N ARG A 146 14.55 9.15 10.27
CA ARG A 146 15.76 8.70 10.98
C ARG A 146 16.06 7.22 10.72
N PRO A 147 16.30 6.81 9.45
CA PRO A 147 16.64 5.43 9.13
C PRO A 147 17.91 5.02 9.88
N ARG A 148 17.93 3.82 10.47
CA ARG A 148 19.07 3.34 11.27
C ARG A 148 20.25 2.89 10.42
N LEU A 149 19.97 2.50 9.18
CA LEU A 149 20.94 2.19 8.14
C LEU A 149 20.42 2.76 6.81
N PRO A 150 21.26 2.94 5.79
CA PRO A 150 20.78 3.26 4.45
C PRO A 150 19.73 2.26 3.99
N LEU A 151 18.66 2.73 3.34
CA LEU A 151 17.55 1.85 2.90
C LEU A 151 18.02 0.65 2.08
N ALA A 152 19.03 0.82 1.23
CA ALA A 152 19.63 -0.28 0.46
C ALA A 152 20.20 -1.40 1.35
N ALA A 153 20.80 -1.07 2.50
CA ALA A 153 21.32 -2.04 3.45
C ALA A 153 20.21 -2.73 4.26
N MET A 154 19.09 -2.04 4.49
CA MET A 154 17.92 -2.62 5.16
C MET A 154 17.00 -3.39 4.21
N TRP A 155 17.11 -3.17 2.90
CA TRP A 155 16.21 -3.72 1.88
C TRP A 155 15.99 -5.24 2.00
N PRO A 156 17.03 -6.07 2.21
CA PRO A 156 16.83 -7.52 2.37
C PRO A 156 15.94 -7.90 3.56
N ARG A 157 15.85 -7.07 4.61
CA ARG A 157 15.02 -7.31 5.80
C ARG A 157 13.54 -7.15 5.52
N PHE A 158 13.18 -6.37 4.50
CA PHE A 158 11.80 -6.15 4.12
C PHE A 158 11.28 -7.23 3.17
N LYS A 159 12.17 -8.03 2.56
CA LYS A 159 11.81 -9.00 1.51
C LYS A 159 10.84 -10.06 2.03
N TYR A 160 9.72 -10.24 1.34
CA TYR A 160 8.80 -11.34 1.61
C TYR A 160 8.02 -11.77 0.36
N TYR A 161 7.49 -12.99 0.40
CA TYR A 161 6.68 -13.59 -0.67
C TYR A 161 5.30 -13.93 -0.15
N GLY A 162 4.28 -13.74 -1.00
CA GLY A 162 2.88 -14.02 -0.65
C GLY A 162 1.95 -12.83 -0.87
N LEU A 163 0.72 -12.98 -0.37
CA LEU A 163 -0.34 -11.97 -0.32
C LEU A 163 -0.31 -11.21 1.01
#